data_AF-A0A2V7XPN4-F1
#
_entry.id   AF-A0A2V7XPN4-F1
#
_cell.length_a   1.000
_cell.length_b   1.000
_cell.length_c   1.000
_cell.angle_alpha   90.00
_cell.angle_beta   90.00
_cell.angle_gamma   90.00
#
_symmetry.space_group_name_H-M   'P 1'
#
loop_
_entity.id
_entity.type
_entity.pdbx_description
1 polymer ?
#
loop_
_entity_poly.entity_id
_entity_poly.type
_entity_poly.pdbx_seq_one_letter_code
_entity_poly.pdbx_strand_id
1 'polypeptide(L)'
;MEMTLQEDLKAKALALISQQMANWVVDIQRQISDHQGNLVRALDELNESVARYDEKINEGDIEMAMAEVVATMPPPAPVGPGFDQLKASIAAVDKGTSLSEVLTHLVNEVSKYVDRAAMFIVKGPSAIGWYARGVEPADVVKQVNVPLNADTVLRNVNNSRHALRGSLQHSPGTMQALARLGGSPQAVLAVPLILRDKLAAILYCDTQQEEVPGPVADLVEILVGYAGKTIDMLSLAPKTGPSAPTAAPAPAAPAPRAAAPRPAAAAPPAVVQDTGGSTVMFNAQQIRSMNPAAAPARAAAAPPPLPAMSPEETKQHEDAKRFARLVVSEIKLYNEAKVNEGRRNKDIYERLKEDIERGRQMYADRVAANVRDSTNYFYDELVRILAGGDQSALGPM
;
A
#
# COMPACT_ATOMS: atom_id res chain seq x y z
N MET A 1 39.67 -41.96 -86.49
CA MET A 1 39.64 -43.21 -85.69
C MET A 1 39.56 -42.87 -84.20
N GLU A 2 38.79 -41.85 -83.81
CA GLU A 2 38.84 -41.26 -82.45
C GLU A 2 37.55 -41.43 -81.62
N MET A 3 36.37 -41.59 -82.26
CA MET A 3 35.10 -41.72 -81.52
C MET A 3 35.08 -42.90 -80.54
N THR A 4 35.69 -44.03 -80.89
CA THR A 4 35.63 -45.26 -80.10
C THR A 4 36.32 -45.16 -78.73
N LEU A 5 37.40 -44.38 -78.62
CA LEU A 5 38.12 -44.18 -77.36
C LEU A 5 37.31 -43.31 -76.39
N GLN A 6 36.62 -42.29 -76.91
CA GLN A 6 35.77 -41.41 -76.11
C GLN A 6 34.51 -42.14 -75.60
N GLU A 7 33.97 -43.06 -76.38
CA GLU A 7 32.83 -43.90 -76.00
C GLU A 7 33.22 -44.93 -74.92
N ASP A 8 34.35 -45.63 -75.06
CA ASP A 8 34.87 -46.54 -74.05
C ASP A 8 35.22 -45.83 -72.72
N LEU A 9 35.80 -44.63 -72.79
CA LEU A 9 36.08 -43.82 -71.60
C LEU A 9 34.78 -43.36 -70.89
N LYS A 10 33.74 -42.98 -71.64
CA LYS A 10 32.41 -42.67 -71.09
C LYS A 10 31.76 -43.90 -70.45
N ALA A 11 31.84 -45.06 -71.10
CA ALA A 11 31.28 -46.31 -70.57
C ALA A 11 31.96 -46.70 -69.24
N LYS A 12 33.30 -46.60 -69.16
CA LYS A 12 34.06 -46.83 -67.92
C LYS A 12 33.73 -45.83 -66.82
N ALA A 13 33.60 -44.54 -67.16
CA ALA A 13 33.19 -43.51 -66.20
C ALA A 13 31.78 -43.78 -65.64
N LEU A 14 30.81 -44.13 -66.50
CA LEU A 14 29.45 -44.48 -66.08
C LEU A 14 29.42 -45.75 -65.22
N ALA A 15 30.22 -46.77 -65.54
CA ALA A 15 30.35 -47.98 -64.73
C ALA A 15 30.91 -47.68 -63.33
N LEU A 16 31.96 -46.85 -63.24
CA LEU A 16 32.52 -46.42 -61.95
C LEU A 16 31.54 -45.59 -61.12
N ILE A 17 30.82 -44.64 -61.75
CA ILE A 17 29.79 -43.85 -61.08
C ILE A 17 28.64 -44.75 -60.60
N SER A 18 28.20 -45.72 -61.40
CA SER A 18 27.18 -46.70 -61.02
C SER A 18 27.62 -47.56 -59.82
N GLN A 19 28.87 -48.06 -59.84
CA GLN A 19 29.44 -48.81 -58.72
C GLN A 19 29.57 -47.95 -57.45
N GLN A 20 29.99 -46.70 -57.58
CA GLN A 20 30.09 -45.76 -56.46
C GLN A 20 28.72 -45.42 -55.87
N MET A 21 27.69 -45.22 -56.72
CA MET A 21 26.30 -45.03 -56.26
C MET A 21 25.77 -46.27 -55.54
N ALA A 22 26.05 -47.48 -56.03
CA ALA A 22 25.64 -48.72 -55.36
C ALA A 22 26.26 -48.83 -53.95
N ASN A 23 27.56 -48.53 -53.82
CA ASN A 23 28.24 -48.50 -52.52
C ASN A 23 27.61 -47.45 -51.58
N TRP A 24 27.37 -46.23 -52.07
CA TRP A 24 26.73 -45.16 -51.29
C TRP A 24 25.32 -45.54 -50.81
N VAL A 25 24.51 -46.21 -51.64
CA VAL A 25 23.18 -46.69 -51.23
C VAL A 25 23.28 -47.69 -50.08
N VAL A 26 24.23 -48.63 -50.12
CA VAL A 26 24.45 -49.61 -49.05
C VAL A 26 24.93 -48.93 -47.76
N ASP A 27 25.87 -48.00 -47.85
CA ASP A 27 26.38 -47.26 -46.68
C ASP A 27 25.29 -46.38 -46.04
N ILE A 28 24.46 -45.70 -46.83
CA ILE A 28 23.33 -44.89 -46.34
C ILE A 28 22.26 -45.78 -45.70
N GLN A 29 21.91 -46.92 -46.33
CA GLN A 29 20.95 -47.88 -45.75
C GLN A 29 21.44 -48.42 -44.40
N ARG A 30 22.74 -48.73 -44.30
CA ARG A 30 23.38 -49.14 -43.05
C ARG A 30 23.30 -48.05 -41.99
N GLN A 31 23.69 -46.82 -42.31
CA GLN A 31 23.63 -45.69 -41.38
C GLN A 31 22.20 -45.40 -40.87
N ILE A 32 21.19 -45.51 -41.75
CA ILE A 32 19.78 -45.37 -41.35
C ILE A 32 19.38 -46.47 -40.38
N SER A 33 19.75 -47.73 -40.65
CA SER A 33 19.46 -48.88 -39.78
C SER A 33 20.14 -48.73 -38.41
N ASP A 34 21.42 -48.34 -38.39
CA ASP A 34 22.19 -48.10 -37.16
C ASP A 34 21.57 -46.93 -36.34
N HIS A 35 21.12 -45.86 -37.01
CA HIS A 35 20.45 -44.74 -36.34
C HIS A 35 19.07 -45.12 -35.78
N GLN A 36 18.27 -45.89 -36.53
CA GLN A 36 16.99 -46.43 -36.05
C GLN A 36 17.19 -47.33 -34.81
N GLY A 37 18.20 -48.20 -34.82
CA GLY A 37 18.54 -49.04 -33.67
C GLY A 37 18.93 -48.23 -32.43
N ASN A 38 19.63 -47.11 -32.60
CA ASN A 38 19.97 -46.20 -31.50
C ASN A 38 18.75 -45.43 -30.96
N LEU A 39 17.84 -45.00 -31.82
CA LEU A 39 16.59 -44.34 -31.40
C LEU A 39 15.69 -45.27 -30.57
N VAL A 40 15.58 -46.55 -30.94
CA VAL A 40 14.81 -47.54 -30.17
C VAL A 40 15.41 -47.72 -28.77
N ARG A 41 16.73 -47.90 -28.66
CA ARG A 41 17.41 -48.02 -27.35
C ARG A 41 17.21 -46.78 -26.48
N ALA A 42 17.30 -45.58 -27.06
CA ALA A 42 17.08 -44.34 -26.33
C ALA A 42 15.62 -44.20 -25.85
N LEU A 43 14.64 -44.73 -26.59
CA LEU A 43 13.25 -44.82 -26.13
C LEU A 43 13.10 -45.81 -24.96
N ASP A 44 13.72 -46.98 -25.05
CA ASP A 44 13.68 -47.99 -23.98
C ASP A 44 14.31 -47.46 -22.68
N GLU A 45 15.49 -46.83 -22.77
CA GLU A 45 16.17 -46.17 -21.64
C GLU A 45 15.33 -45.05 -21.02
N LEU A 46 14.66 -44.23 -21.85
CA LEU A 46 13.76 -43.17 -21.38
C LEU A 46 12.53 -43.76 -20.68
N ASN A 47 11.93 -44.81 -21.23
CA ASN A 47 10.75 -45.47 -20.67
C ASN A 47 11.08 -46.15 -19.33
N GLU A 48 12.24 -46.80 -19.22
CA GLU A 48 12.71 -47.34 -17.95
C GLU A 48 13.00 -46.23 -16.92
N SER A 49 13.58 -45.10 -17.36
CA SER A 49 13.78 -43.93 -16.50
C SER A 49 12.46 -43.38 -15.95
N VAL A 50 11.43 -43.22 -16.80
CA VAL A 50 10.09 -42.76 -16.41
C VAL A 50 9.45 -43.73 -15.41
N ALA A 51 9.52 -45.04 -15.63
CA ALA A 51 8.99 -46.03 -14.69
C ALA A 51 9.63 -45.93 -13.29
N ARG A 52 10.95 -45.67 -13.21
CA ARG A 52 11.66 -45.44 -11.94
C ARG A 52 11.32 -44.11 -11.26
N TYR A 53 10.74 -43.14 -11.97
CA TYR A 53 10.23 -41.90 -11.37
C TYR A 53 8.82 -42.09 -10.80
N ASP A 54 7.97 -42.84 -11.50
CA ASP A 54 6.61 -43.16 -11.06
C ASP A 54 6.63 -43.93 -9.72
N GLU A 55 7.53 -44.93 -9.60
CA GLU A 55 7.74 -45.70 -8.35
C GLU A 55 8.27 -44.86 -7.17
N LYS A 56 8.80 -43.64 -7.41
CA LYS A 56 9.31 -42.73 -6.38
C LYS A 56 8.31 -41.66 -5.93
N ILE A 57 7.20 -41.47 -6.65
CA ILE A 57 6.16 -40.52 -6.27
C ILE A 57 5.07 -41.26 -5.51
N ASN A 58 5.32 -41.48 -4.22
CA ASN A 58 4.32 -42.00 -3.30
C ASN A 58 3.34 -40.88 -2.93
N GLU A 59 2.05 -41.05 -3.25
CA GLU A 59 0.99 -40.07 -2.93
C GLU A 59 0.97 -39.71 -1.43
N GLY A 60 1.28 -40.68 -0.55
CA GLY A 60 1.36 -40.45 0.90
C GLY A 60 2.49 -39.51 1.34
N ASP A 61 3.61 -39.47 0.60
CA ASP A 61 4.71 -38.53 0.88
C ASP A 61 4.35 -37.11 0.42
N ILE A 62 3.55 -36.98 -0.65
CA ILE A 62 2.94 -35.70 -1.06
C ILE A 62 1.93 -35.23 -0.01
N GLU A 63 1.02 -36.10 0.44
CA GLU A 63 0.05 -35.74 1.49
C GLU A 63 0.73 -35.32 2.79
N MET A 64 1.78 -36.03 3.22
CA MET A 64 2.57 -35.68 4.41
C MET A 64 3.28 -34.32 4.25
N ALA A 65 3.92 -34.08 3.10
CA ALA A 65 4.56 -32.79 2.82
C ALA A 65 3.55 -31.64 2.72
N MET A 66 2.38 -31.88 2.14
CA MET A 66 1.29 -30.89 2.08
C MET A 66 0.71 -30.62 3.47
N ALA A 67 0.56 -31.64 4.33
CA ALA A 67 0.10 -31.48 5.70
C ALA A 67 1.12 -30.68 6.55
N GLU A 68 2.43 -30.92 6.37
CA GLU A 68 3.49 -30.15 7.03
C GLU A 68 3.48 -28.68 6.57
N VAL A 69 3.31 -28.42 5.26
CA VAL A 69 3.18 -27.05 4.73
C VAL A 69 1.93 -26.37 5.30
N VAL A 70 0.77 -27.04 5.31
CA VAL A 70 -0.47 -26.46 5.88
C VAL A 70 -0.36 -26.20 7.39
N ALA A 71 0.31 -27.09 8.13
CA ALA A 71 0.54 -26.92 9.57
C ALA A 71 1.56 -25.80 9.90
N THR A 72 2.45 -25.44 8.96
CA THR A 72 3.44 -24.37 9.11
C THR A 72 3.02 -23.04 8.48
N MET A 73 1.94 -23.00 7.71
CA MET A 73 1.36 -21.74 7.23
C MET A 73 0.81 -20.92 8.41
N PRO A 74 1.13 -19.61 8.50
CA PRO A 74 0.48 -18.74 9.46
C PRO A 74 -1.04 -18.71 9.20
N PRO A 75 -1.88 -18.56 10.24
CA PRO A 75 -3.32 -18.53 10.06
C PRO A 75 -3.72 -17.45 9.05
N PRO A 76 -4.74 -17.71 8.20
CA PRO A 76 -5.16 -16.76 7.18
C PRO A 76 -5.50 -15.43 7.84
N ALA A 77 -4.96 -14.34 7.29
CA ALA A 77 -5.20 -13.00 7.82
C ALA A 77 -6.71 -12.73 7.93
N PRO A 78 -7.18 -12.10 9.03
CA PRO A 78 -8.60 -11.90 9.27
C PRO A 78 -9.23 -11.16 8.09
N VAL A 79 -10.20 -11.80 7.44
CA VAL A 79 -10.86 -11.24 6.25
C VAL A 79 -11.72 -10.06 6.69
N GLY A 80 -11.38 -8.88 6.19
CA GLY A 80 -12.08 -7.64 6.56
C GLY A 80 -13.49 -7.52 6.00
N PRO A 81 -14.27 -6.53 6.49
CA PRO A 81 -15.47 -6.08 5.81
C PRO A 81 -15.13 -5.66 4.37
N GLY A 82 -15.62 -6.42 3.39
CA GLY A 82 -15.27 -6.23 1.98
C GLY A 82 -15.71 -4.87 1.43
N PHE A 83 -15.12 -4.47 0.30
CA PHE A 83 -15.33 -3.13 -0.29
C PHE A 83 -16.81 -2.75 -0.55
N ASP A 84 -17.69 -3.72 -0.80
CA ASP A 84 -19.13 -3.47 -0.92
C ASP A 84 -19.76 -2.93 0.37
N GLN A 85 -19.30 -3.41 1.52
CA GLN A 85 -19.77 -2.94 2.83
C GLN A 85 -19.26 -1.53 3.11
N LEU A 86 -17.96 -1.26 2.86
CA LEU A 86 -17.39 0.09 2.95
C LEU A 86 -18.14 1.08 2.05
N LYS A 87 -18.42 0.69 0.80
CA LYS A 87 -19.19 1.50 -0.16
C LYS A 87 -20.62 1.77 0.33
N ALA A 88 -21.28 0.78 0.92
CA ALA A 88 -22.60 0.97 1.52
C ALA A 88 -22.59 1.93 2.72
N SER A 89 -21.57 1.85 3.59
CA SER A 89 -21.41 2.76 4.72
C SER A 89 -21.07 4.19 4.30
N ILE A 90 -20.20 4.38 3.30
CA ILE A 90 -19.94 5.71 2.70
C ILE A 90 -21.26 6.32 2.18
N ALA A 91 -22.03 5.56 1.38
CA ALA A 91 -23.32 6.00 0.85
C ALA A 91 -24.41 6.18 1.93
N ALA A 92 -24.21 5.68 3.15
CA ALA A 92 -25.07 5.96 4.29
C ALA A 92 -24.67 7.25 5.03
N VAL A 93 -23.37 7.52 5.15
CA VAL A 93 -22.83 8.78 5.71
C VAL A 93 -23.19 9.99 4.83
N ASP A 94 -23.16 9.83 3.50
CA ASP A 94 -23.53 10.87 2.53
C ASP A 94 -24.99 11.34 2.60
N LYS A 95 -25.87 10.58 3.26
CA LYS A 95 -27.28 10.98 3.45
C LYS A 95 -27.44 12.07 4.50
N GLY A 96 -26.42 12.33 5.32
CA GLY A 96 -26.46 13.35 6.36
C GLY A 96 -26.41 14.76 5.77
N THR A 97 -27.47 15.54 5.98
CA THR A 97 -27.59 16.93 5.52
C THR A 97 -27.08 17.95 6.54
N SER A 98 -26.77 17.50 7.76
CA SER A 98 -26.24 18.31 8.85
C SER A 98 -25.12 17.60 9.60
N LEU A 99 -24.29 18.37 10.33
CA LEU A 99 -23.26 17.85 11.24
C LEU A 99 -23.81 16.73 12.16
N SER A 100 -24.98 16.95 12.75
CA SER A 100 -25.61 15.99 13.66
C SER A 100 -25.99 14.69 12.95
N GLU A 101 -26.52 14.78 11.73
CA GLU A 101 -26.90 13.60 10.95
C GLU A 101 -25.68 12.82 10.49
N VAL A 102 -24.66 13.48 9.94
CA VAL A 102 -23.42 12.82 9.49
C VAL A 102 -22.74 12.07 10.65
N LEU A 103 -22.63 12.69 11.83
CA LEU A 103 -22.08 12.02 13.02
C LEU A 103 -22.97 10.86 13.51
N THR A 104 -24.29 10.98 13.40
CA THR A 104 -25.24 9.90 13.76
C THR A 104 -25.11 8.71 12.81
N HIS A 105 -25.05 8.97 11.50
CA HIS A 105 -24.83 7.95 10.47
C HIS A 105 -23.48 7.24 10.66
N LEU A 106 -22.40 7.99 10.89
CA LEU A 106 -21.07 7.43 11.16
C LEU A 106 -21.08 6.44 12.34
N VAL A 107 -21.64 6.82 13.49
CA VAL A 107 -21.71 5.92 14.66
C VAL A 107 -22.59 4.70 14.39
N ASN A 108 -23.72 4.87 13.69
CA ASN A 108 -24.61 3.76 13.31
C ASN A 108 -23.91 2.77 12.35
N GLU A 109 -23.19 3.26 11.35
CA GLU A 109 -22.44 2.42 10.41
C GLU A 109 -21.30 1.68 11.11
N VAL A 110 -20.49 2.38 11.91
CA VAL A 110 -19.38 1.77 12.66
C VAL A 110 -19.86 0.69 13.64
N SER A 111 -21.02 0.89 14.29
CA SER A 111 -21.61 -0.10 15.22
C SER A 111 -22.05 -1.43 14.59
N LYS A 112 -21.89 -1.61 13.27
CA LYS A 112 -22.05 -2.91 12.60
C LYS A 112 -20.80 -3.78 12.65
N TYR A 113 -19.64 -3.19 12.98
CA TYR A 113 -18.32 -3.83 12.92
C TYR A 113 -17.62 -3.95 14.28
N VAL A 114 -18.14 -3.27 15.30
CA VAL A 114 -17.61 -3.26 16.68
C VAL A 114 -18.76 -3.40 17.67
N ASP A 115 -18.51 -4.01 18.84
CA ASP A 115 -19.53 -4.22 19.86
C ASP A 115 -20.11 -2.89 20.38
N ARG A 116 -19.27 -1.85 20.43
CA ARG A 116 -19.64 -0.51 20.88
C ARG A 116 -18.97 0.58 20.04
N ALA A 117 -19.73 1.62 19.73
CA ALA A 117 -19.25 2.84 19.10
C ALA A 117 -19.85 4.07 19.82
N ALA A 118 -19.01 5.02 20.24
CA ALA A 118 -19.41 6.22 20.96
C ALA A 118 -18.64 7.45 20.47
N MET A 119 -19.37 8.51 20.14
CA MET A 119 -18.79 9.78 19.69
C MET A 119 -18.64 10.75 20.86
N PHE A 120 -17.42 11.25 21.06
CA PHE A 120 -17.09 12.24 22.09
C PHE A 120 -16.71 13.57 21.46
N ILE A 121 -17.45 14.64 21.77
CA ILE A 121 -17.17 15.99 21.27
C ILE A 121 -16.12 16.66 22.16
N VAL A 122 -15.05 17.18 21.56
CA VAL A 122 -13.97 17.87 22.29
C VAL A 122 -14.41 19.30 22.61
N LYS A 123 -14.41 19.65 23.90
CA LYS A 123 -14.76 20.98 24.42
C LYS A 123 -13.72 21.42 25.45
N GLY A 124 -12.72 22.17 24.99
CA GLY A 124 -11.61 22.63 25.83
C GLY A 124 -10.78 21.45 26.36
N PRO A 125 -10.59 21.31 27.68
CA PRO A 125 -9.78 20.24 28.27
C PRO A 125 -10.49 18.88 28.40
N SER A 126 -11.73 18.75 27.88
CA SER A 126 -12.59 17.59 28.08
C SER A 126 -13.18 17.09 26.77
N ALA A 127 -13.42 15.78 26.70
CA ALA A 127 -14.19 15.13 25.65
C ALA A 127 -15.50 14.61 26.24
N ILE A 128 -16.64 15.09 25.75
CA ILE A 128 -17.97 14.83 26.31
C ILE A 128 -18.74 13.92 25.37
N GLY A 129 -19.26 12.81 25.88
CA GLY A 129 -20.04 11.86 25.10
C GLY A 129 -21.31 12.49 24.55
N TRP A 130 -21.65 12.15 23.31
CA TRP A 130 -22.74 12.81 22.56
C TRP A 130 -23.77 11.82 22.02
N TYR A 131 -23.30 10.75 21.36
CA TYR A 131 -24.14 9.68 20.82
C TYR A 131 -23.38 8.36 20.84
N ALA A 132 -24.08 7.24 21.06
CA ALA A 132 -23.48 5.92 21.12
C ALA A 132 -24.44 4.80 20.65
N ARG A 133 -23.83 3.67 20.29
CA ARG A 133 -24.43 2.37 20.01
C ARG A 133 -23.61 1.28 20.72
N GLY A 134 -24.24 0.16 21.07
CA GLY A 134 -23.61 -0.85 21.95
C GLY A 134 -23.54 -0.44 23.43
N VAL A 135 -24.44 0.46 23.85
CA VAL A 135 -24.59 0.92 25.23
C VAL A 135 -26.08 0.97 25.56
N GLU A 136 -26.48 0.39 26.69
CA GLU A 136 -27.86 0.42 27.17
C GLU A 136 -27.93 0.98 28.60
N PRO A 137 -28.72 2.03 28.87
CA PRO A 137 -29.36 2.92 27.91
C PRO A 137 -28.37 3.77 27.09
N ALA A 138 -28.64 4.01 25.80
CA ALA A 138 -27.75 4.78 24.93
C ALA A 138 -27.48 6.22 25.43
N ASP A 139 -28.43 6.83 26.15
CA ASP A 139 -28.29 8.17 26.73
C ASP A 139 -27.24 8.28 27.83
N VAL A 140 -26.78 7.16 28.42
CA VAL A 140 -25.73 7.17 29.45
C VAL A 140 -24.44 7.81 28.93
N VAL A 141 -24.14 7.69 27.63
CA VAL A 141 -22.97 8.33 27.00
C VAL A 141 -22.94 9.84 27.24
N LYS A 142 -24.09 10.51 27.29
CA LYS A 142 -24.20 11.97 27.49
C LYS A 142 -23.79 12.42 28.89
N GLN A 143 -23.69 11.48 29.84
CA GLN A 143 -23.20 11.71 31.20
C GLN A 143 -21.70 11.40 31.36
N VAL A 144 -21.03 10.94 30.29
CA VAL A 144 -19.60 10.60 30.32
C VAL A 144 -18.78 11.81 29.85
N ASN A 145 -17.88 12.24 30.72
CA ASN A 145 -16.91 13.29 30.46
C ASN A 145 -15.51 12.74 30.72
N VAL A 146 -14.68 12.68 29.69
CA VAL A 146 -13.31 12.17 29.75
C VAL A 146 -12.34 13.37 29.72
N PRO A 147 -11.57 13.61 30.79
CA PRO A 147 -10.57 14.67 30.80
C PRO A 147 -9.41 14.35 29.87
N LEU A 148 -9.06 15.27 28.96
CA LEU A 148 -7.97 15.10 27.99
C LEU A 148 -6.58 15.36 28.61
N ASN A 149 -6.51 15.69 29.89
CA ASN A 149 -5.29 15.73 30.70
C ASN A 149 -5.06 14.43 31.50
N ALA A 150 -6.06 13.57 31.66
CA ALA A 150 -5.95 12.28 32.34
C ALA A 150 -5.39 11.21 31.39
N ASP A 151 -4.66 10.22 31.93
CA ASP A 151 -4.02 9.18 31.13
C ASP A 151 -5.06 8.22 30.53
N THR A 152 -5.45 8.50 29.29
CA THR A 152 -6.55 7.86 28.56
C THR A 152 -6.20 7.78 27.08
N VAL A 153 -6.82 6.84 26.36
CA VAL A 153 -6.65 6.76 24.90
C VAL A 153 -7.16 8.03 24.20
N LEU A 154 -8.20 8.69 24.74
CA LEU A 154 -8.70 9.97 24.23
C LEU A 154 -7.69 11.12 24.39
N ARG A 155 -6.98 11.20 25.53
CA ARG A 155 -5.82 12.12 25.69
C ARG A 155 -4.75 11.83 24.64
N ASN A 156 -4.43 10.56 24.43
CA ASN A 156 -3.35 10.18 23.53
C ASN A 156 -3.70 10.52 22.07
N VAL A 157 -4.94 10.28 21.63
CA VAL A 157 -5.46 10.75 20.32
C VAL A 157 -5.48 12.28 20.23
N ASN A 158 -5.84 12.99 21.31
CA ASN A 158 -5.81 14.45 21.34
C ASN A 158 -4.40 15.03 21.12
N ASN A 159 -3.38 14.35 21.62
CA ASN A 159 -1.99 14.77 21.52
C ASN A 159 -1.35 14.34 20.19
N SER A 160 -1.61 13.10 19.71
CA SER A 160 -1.02 12.57 18.48
C SER A 160 -1.71 13.05 17.20
N ARG A 161 -3.03 13.30 17.26
CA ARG A 161 -3.90 13.50 16.08
C ARG A 161 -3.91 12.32 15.10
N HIS A 162 -3.58 11.13 15.58
CA HIS A 162 -3.65 9.86 14.86
C HIS A 162 -4.62 8.88 15.55
N ALA A 163 -5.16 7.93 14.79
CA ALA A 163 -5.90 6.82 15.35
C ALA A 163 -5.01 5.98 16.29
N LEU A 164 -5.59 5.44 17.35
CA LEU A 164 -4.91 4.57 18.31
C LEU A 164 -5.75 3.32 18.57
N ARG A 165 -5.16 2.16 18.29
CA ARG A 165 -5.65 0.81 18.64
C ARG A 165 -4.81 0.26 19.79
N GLY A 166 -5.44 -0.48 20.70
CA GLY A 166 -4.72 -1.20 21.76
C GLY A 166 -5.62 -2.02 22.66
N SER A 167 -5.03 -2.72 23.64
CA SER A 167 -5.76 -3.38 24.72
C SER A 167 -6.06 -2.39 25.86
N LEU A 168 -7.27 -2.47 26.41
CA LEU A 168 -7.72 -1.66 27.54
C LEU A 168 -6.98 -1.98 28.85
N GLN A 169 -6.42 -3.19 28.98
CA GLN A 169 -5.60 -3.56 30.15
C GLN A 169 -4.36 -2.66 30.31
N HIS A 170 -3.86 -2.09 29.20
CA HIS A 170 -2.75 -1.13 29.18
C HIS A 170 -3.21 0.34 29.35
N SER A 171 -4.52 0.59 29.52
CA SER A 171 -5.07 1.93 29.75
C SER A 171 -6.13 1.95 30.87
N PRO A 172 -5.73 1.76 32.15
CA PRO A 172 -6.65 1.76 33.28
C PRO A 172 -7.48 3.05 33.41
N GLY A 173 -6.92 4.20 33.04
CA GLY A 173 -7.64 5.47 33.03
C GLY A 173 -8.77 5.53 31.99
N THR A 174 -8.62 4.87 30.83
CA THR A 174 -9.72 4.70 29.86
C THR A 174 -10.85 3.88 30.48
N MET A 175 -10.52 2.73 31.09
CA MET A 175 -11.51 1.87 31.75
C MET A 175 -12.26 2.63 32.86
N GLN A 176 -11.55 3.39 33.70
CA GLN A 176 -12.15 4.20 34.76
C GLN A 176 -13.06 5.31 34.20
N ALA A 177 -12.60 6.05 33.19
CA ALA A 177 -13.35 7.15 32.60
C ALA A 177 -14.63 6.68 31.87
N LEU A 178 -14.61 5.47 31.32
CA LEU A 178 -15.71 4.90 30.54
C LEU A 178 -16.54 3.84 31.29
N ALA A 179 -16.23 3.57 32.56
CA ALA A 179 -16.91 2.57 33.39
C ALA A 179 -18.45 2.73 33.43
N ARG A 180 -18.96 3.95 33.26
CA ARG A 180 -20.41 4.24 33.16
C ARG A 180 -21.07 3.61 31.93
N LEU A 181 -20.34 3.34 30.85
CA LEU A 181 -20.86 2.65 29.65
C LEU A 181 -21.06 1.14 29.89
N GLY A 182 -20.53 0.60 30.99
CA GLY A 182 -20.67 -0.81 31.38
C GLY A 182 -19.96 -1.79 30.45
N GLY A 183 -20.32 -3.08 30.58
CA GLY A 183 -19.70 -4.18 29.85
C GLY A 183 -18.25 -4.48 30.27
N SER A 184 -17.62 -5.41 29.56
CA SER A 184 -16.23 -5.87 29.79
C SER A 184 -15.42 -5.91 28.48
N PRO A 185 -15.20 -4.76 27.82
CA PRO A 185 -14.37 -4.71 26.63
C PRO A 185 -12.90 -5.00 26.95
N GLN A 186 -12.19 -5.65 26.02
CA GLN A 186 -10.78 -5.98 26.13
C GLN A 186 -9.91 -5.11 25.20
N ALA A 187 -10.42 -4.79 24.00
CA ALA A 187 -9.72 -3.96 23.02
C ALA A 187 -10.46 -2.66 22.71
N VAL A 188 -9.69 -1.65 22.31
CA VAL A 188 -10.15 -0.31 22.00
C VAL A 188 -9.53 0.20 20.70
N LEU A 189 -10.33 0.98 19.96
CA LEU A 189 -9.91 1.84 18.87
C LEU A 189 -10.45 3.26 19.13
N ALA A 190 -9.59 4.27 19.06
CA ALA A 190 -10.00 5.67 19.15
C ALA A 190 -9.47 6.44 17.93
N VAL A 191 -10.36 7.11 17.20
CA VAL A 191 -10.06 7.78 15.93
C VAL A 191 -10.39 9.28 16.02
N PRO A 192 -9.46 10.18 15.66
CA PRO A 192 -9.70 11.62 15.68
C PRO A 192 -10.59 12.07 14.51
N LEU A 193 -11.64 12.84 14.80
CA LEU A 193 -12.37 13.61 13.80
C LEU A 193 -11.81 15.04 13.76
N ILE A 194 -11.03 15.33 12.72
CA ILE A 194 -10.44 16.64 12.47
C ILE A 194 -11.32 17.39 11.47
N LEU A 195 -11.74 18.61 11.85
CA LEU A 195 -12.50 19.54 11.01
C LEU A 195 -11.73 20.85 10.95
N ARG A 196 -11.35 21.34 9.76
CA ARG A 196 -10.56 22.58 9.58
C ARG A 196 -9.34 22.65 10.53
N ASP A 197 -8.51 21.60 10.51
CA ASP A 197 -7.31 21.41 11.36
C ASP A 197 -7.54 21.34 12.88
N LYS A 198 -8.80 21.40 13.35
CA LYS A 198 -9.16 21.26 14.75
C LYS A 198 -9.74 19.89 15.03
N LEU A 199 -9.25 19.22 16.07
CA LEU A 199 -9.88 18.02 16.60
C LEU A 199 -11.24 18.41 17.21
N ALA A 200 -12.31 18.11 16.50
CA ALA A 200 -13.67 18.46 16.89
C ALA A 200 -14.32 17.35 17.73
N ALA A 201 -14.00 16.10 17.42
CA ALA A 201 -14.50 14.94 18.14
C ALA A 201 -13.49 13.78 18.11
N ILE A 202 -13.71 12.77 18.94
CA ILE A 202 -13.03 11.48 18.90
C ILE A 202 -14.12 10.42 18.83
N LEU A 203 -14.05 9.55 17.82
CA LEU A 203 -14.84 8.32 17.79
C LEU A 203 -14.10 7.28 18.64
N TYR A 204 -14.75 6.80 19.69
CA TYR A 204 -14.29 5.69 20.50
C TYR A 204 -15.06 4.42 20.12
N CYS A 205 -14.35 3.32 19.95
CA CYS A 205 -14.91 1.99 19.68
C CYS A 205 -14.28 0.97 20.63
N ASP A 206 -15.06 0.03 21.13
CA ASP A 206 -14.54 -1.10 21.91
C ASP A 206 -15.16 -2.44 21.51
N THR A 207 -14.45 -3.51 21.86
CA THR A 207 -14.89 -4.89 21.67
C THR A 207 -14.46 -5.79 22.81
N GLN A 208 -15.22 -6.87 23.03
CA GLN A 208 -14.90 -7.95 23.96
C GLN A 208 -13.78 -8.88 23.45
N GLN A 209 -13.38 -8.77 22.17
CA GLN A 209 -12.22 -9.46 21.60
C GLN A 209 -10.91 -8.87 22.12
N GLU A 210 -9.86 -9.70 22.24
CA GLU A 210 -8.53 -9.31 22.72
C GLU A 210 -7.88 -8.21 21.86
N GLU A 211 -8.24 -8.14 20.57
CA GLU A 211 -7.90 -7.04 19.67
C GLU A 211 -9.05 -6.62 18.75
N VAL A 212 -9.04 -5.37 18.30
CA VAL A 212 -9.89 -4.89 17.19
C VAL A 212 -9.27 -5.36 15.87
N PRO A 213 -9.95 -6.16 15.02
CA PRO A 213 -9.35 -6.66 13.78
C PRO A 213 -8.80 -5.54 12.88
N GLY A 214 -7.61 -5.75 12.30
CA GLY A 214 -6.91 -4.73 11.48
C GLY A 214 -7.78 -4.09 10.39
N PRO A 215 -8.39 -4.88 9.49
CA PRO A 215 -9.24 -4.35 8.43
C PRO A 215 -10.51 -3.63 8.93
N VAL A 216 -10.98 -3.93 10.14
CA VAL A 216 -12.09 -3.18 10.78
C VAL A 216 -11.58 -1.82 11.26
N ALA A 217 -10.39 -1.76 11.86
CA ALA A 217 -9.78 -0.49 12.25
C ALA A 217 -9.54 0.43 11.03
N ASP A 218 -9.01 -0.13 9.93
CA ASP A 218 -8.80 0.59 8.67
C ASP A 218 -10.12 1.14 8.10
N LEU A 219 -11.18 0.33 8.08
CA LEU A 219 -12.52 0.76 7.65
C LEU A 219 -13.05 1.91 8.52
N VAL A 220 -12.91 1.82 9.84
CA VAL A 220 -13.38 2.85 10.76
C VAL A 220 -12.60 4.16 10.58
N GLU A 221 -11.28 4.10 10.39
CA GLU A 221 -10.46 5.28 10.12
C GLU A 221 -10.83 5.95 8.79
N ILE A 222 -11.07 5.17 7.73
CA ILE A 222 -11.57 5.66 6.44
C ILE A 222 -12.93 6.36 6.61
N LEU A 223 -13.89 5.75 7.33
CA LEU A 223 -15.22 6.34 7.53
C LEU A 223 -15.18 7.65 8.34
N VAL A 224 -14.34 7.72 9.39
CA VAL A 224 -14.17 8.96 10.18
C VAL A 224 -13.53 10.07 9.35
N GLY A 225 -12.46 9.75 8.59
CA GLY A 225 -11.81 10.70 7.70
C GLY A 225 -12.73 11.17 6.56
N TYR A 226 -13.60 10.28 6.06
CA TYR A 226 -14.61 10.61 5.06
C TYR A 226 -15.69 11.55 5.64
N ALA A 227 -16.28 11.20 6.79
CA ALA A 227 -17.27 12.02 7.47
C ALA A 227 -16.75 13.43 7.78
N GLY A 228 -15.46 13.56 8.15
CA GLY A 228 -14.80 14.87 8.33
C GLY A 228 -14.85 15.73 7.06
N LYS A 229 -14.54 15.15 5.90
CA LYS A 229 -14.62 15.83 4.59
C LYS A 229 -16.05 16.21 4.23
N THR A 230 -17.03 15.34 4.46
CA THR A 230 -18.45 15.63 4.25
C THR A 230 -18.92 16.79 5.12
N ILE A 231 -18.52 16.83 6.39
CA ILE A 231 -18.83 17.93 7.33
C ILE A 231 -18.18 19.25 6.91
N ASP A 232 -16.90 19.23 6.51
CA ASP A 232 -16.19 20.42 6.05
C ASP A 232 -16.82 20.99 4.76
N MET A 233 -17.28 20.12 3.85
CA MET A 233 -18.02 20.49 2.65
C MET A 233 -19.40 21.09 2.96
N LEU A 234 -20.19 20.47 3.84
CA LEU A 234 -21.46 21.04 4.33
C LEU A 234 -21.26 22.42 4.98
N SER A 235 -20.12 22.62 5.64
CA SER A 235 -19.76 23.88 6.29
C SER A 235 -19.24 24.96 5.33
N LEU A 236 -19.04 24.64 4.05
CA LEU A 236 -18.68 25.57 2.97
C LEU A 236 -19.89 26.02 2.13
N ALA A 237 -21.03 25.31 2.23
CA ALA A 237 -22.26 25.74 1.59
C ALA A 237 -22.64 27.15 2.10
N PRO A 238 -22.97 28.11 1.20
CA PRO A 238 -23.41 29.41 1.64
C PRO A 238 -24.65 29.23 2.51
N LYS A 239 -24.62 29.76 3.74
CA LYS A 239 -25.83 29.90 4.55
C LYS A 239 -26.79 30.77 3.76
N THR A 240 -27.75 30.13 3.09
CA THR A 240 -28.95 30.81 2.62
C THR A 240 -29.56 31.45 3.85
N GLY A 241 -29.49 32.79 3.90
CA GLY A 241 -30.12 33.54 4.98
C GLY A 241 -31.60 33.16 5.05
N PRO A 242 -32.24 33.25 6.23
CA PRO A 242 -33.66 32.95 6.35
C PRO A 242 -34.41 33.75 5.29
N SER A 243 -35.22 33.05 4.49
CA SER A 243 -36.07 33.66 3.48
C SER A 243 -36.82 34.82 4.13
N ALA A 244 -36.59 36.04 3.64
CA ALA A 244 -37.24 37.22 4.19
C ALA A 244 -38.75 37.03 4.03
N PRO A 245 -39.56 37.13 5.11
CA PRO A 245 -40.99 37.03 4.97
C PRO A 245 -41.47 38.18 4.07
N THR A 246 -42.13 37.82 2.97
CA THR A 246 -42.68 38.76 1.99
C THR A 246 -43.50 39.82 2.70
N ALA A 247 -43.10 41.09 2.57
CA ALA A 247 -43.75 42.20 3.25
C ALA A 247 -45.18 42.40 2.71
N ALA A 248 -46.18 42.00 3.50
CA ALA A 248 -47.53 42.52 3.37
C ALA A 248 -47.59 43.93 4.02
N PRO A 249 -48.30 44.91 3.44
CA PRO A 249 -48.29 46.29 3.91
C PRO A 249 -49.06 46.44 5.24
N ALA A 250 -48.44 47.06 6.23
CA ALA A 250 -49.08 47.40 7.50
C ALA A 250 -49.79 48.77 7.43
N PRO A 251 -50.98 48.92 8.04
CA PRO A 251 -51.63 50.22 8.21
C PRO A 251 -51.01 51.05 9.35
N ALA A 252 -51.20 52.36 9.31
CA ALA A 252 -50.46 53.32 10.12
C ALA A 252 -50.98 53.53 11.56
N ALA A 253 -50.07 53.80 12.50
CA ALA A 253 -50.31 54.38 13.82
C ALA A 253 -49.06 55.22 14.26
N PRO A 254 -49.20 56.20 15.19
CA PRO A 254 -48.34 57.40 15.17
C PRO A 254 -47.13 57.41 16.14
N ALA A 255 -46.25 58.40 15.93
CA ALA A 255 -45.03 58.67 16.71
C ALA A 255 -45.29 59.18 18.14
N PRO A 256 -44.25 59.17 19.01
CA PRO A 256 -43.75 60.48 19.46
C PRO A 256 -42.23 60.61 19.73
N ARG A 257 -41.71 61.76 19.26
CA ARG A 257 -40.77 62.71 19.90
C ARG A 257 -39.28 62.35 20.11
N ALA A 258 -38.43 63.37 19.86
CA ALA A 258 -36.98 63.34 19.90
C ALA A 258 -36.37 63.77 21.25
N ALA A 259 -35.09 63.43 21.48
CA ALA A 259 -34.23 64.01 22.50
C ALA A 259 -32.75 64.01 22.05
N ALA A 260 -31.98 64.99 22.51
CA ALA A 260 -30.53 65.19 22.34
C ALA A 260 -30.03 66.15 23.45
N PRO A 261 -28.71 66.32 23.73
CA PRO A 261 -27.53 65.47 23.48
C PRO A 261 -26.63 65.24 24.74
N ARG A 262 -25.44 64.66 24.49
CA ARG A 262 -24.25 64.27 25.34
C ARG A 262 -23.81 65.19 26.52
N PRO A 263 -23.02 64.68 27.50
CA PRO A 263 -21.52 64.64 27.44
C PRO A 263 -20.91 63.24 27.80
N ALA A 264 -19.81 62.77 27.19
CA ALA A 264 -18.38 62.93 27.55
C ALA A 264 -18.00 62.38 28.95
N ALA A 265 -16.93 61.61 29.17
CA ALA A 265 -15.85 61.05 28.33
C ALA A 265 -15.51 59.60 28.85
N ALA A 266 -14.39 58.90 28.61
CA ALA A 266 -13.10 59.14 27.93
C ALA A 266 -12.49 57.77 27.48
N ALA A 267 -11.29 57.77 26.85
CA ALA A 267 -10.51 56.57 26.51
C ALA A 267 -8.98 56.87 26.51
N PRO A 268 -8.10 55.92 26.91
CA PRO A 268 -6.66 55.97 26.62
C PRO A 268 -6.31 55.36 25.24
N PRO A 269 -5.09 55.60 24.71
CA PRO A 269 -4.86 55.67 23.26
C PRO A 269 -4.23 54.41 22.60
N ALA A 270 -4.02 54.54 21.28
CA ALA A 270 -3.63 53.46 20.38
C ALA A 270 -2.11 53.22 20.23
N VAL A 271 -1.84 51.96 19.90
CA VAL A 271 -0.80 51.39 19.01
C VAL A 271 0.15 52.36 18.28
N VAL A 272 1.44 52.00 18.27
CA VAL A 272 2.38 52.31 17.18
C VAL A 272 3.00 51.00 16.68
N GLN A 273 2.89 50.74 15.37
CA GLN A 273 3.68 49.74 14.62
C GLN A 273 4.87 50.50 13.98
N ASP A 274 6.01 49.91 13.61
CA ASP A 274 6.16 48.84 12.63
C ASP A 274 7.66 48.49 12.39
N THR A 275 7.91 47.50 11.54
CA THR A 275 9.12 47.17 10.76
C THR A 275 10.23 46.34 11.40
N GLY A 276 10.20 45.04 11.06
CA GLY A 276 11.21 44.51 10.13
C GLY A 276 12.37 43.72 10.73
N GLY A 277 12.51 42.44 10.35
CA GLY A 277 13.72 41.66 10.63
C GLY A 277 13.50 40.15 10.67
N SER A 278 13.40 39.51 9.50
CA SER A 278 13.44 38.04 9.41
C SER A 278 14.82 37.50 9.81
N THR A 279 14.88 36.46 10.64
CA THR A 279 15.89 35.38 10.57
C THR A 279 15.42 34.20 11.42
N VAL A 280 15.31 33.02 10.80
CA VAL A 280 15.05 31.76 11.49
C VAL A 280 16.40 31.10 11.81
N MET A 281 16.65 30.78 13.08
CA MET A 281 17.83 30.02 13.50
C MET A 281 17.42 28.78 14.28
N PHE A 282 17.56 27.61 13.65
CA PHE A 282 17.66 26.35 14.36
C PHE A 282 18.93 26.36 15.22
N ASN A 283 18.84 26.00 16.50
CA ASN A 283 20.02 25.70 17.30
C ASN A 283 20.05 24.23 17.72
N ALA A 284 20.68 23.40 16.89
CA ALA A 284 20.91 21.98 17.16
C ALA A 284 22.26 21.77 17.90
N GLN A 285 22.45 22.42 19.06
CA GLN A 285 23.68 22.31 19.84
C GLN A 285 23.47 22.53 21.36
N GLN A 286 22.90 21.54 22.03
CA GLN A 286 22.85 21.32 23.48
C GLN A 286 22.16 19.94 23.68
N ILE A 287 22.68 18.92 24.37
CA ILE A 287 23.89 18.78 25.19
C ILE A 287 24.52 17.40 24.91
N ARG A 288 25.77 17.36 24.44
CA ARG A 288 26.65 16.18 24.59
C ARG A 288 27.58 16.43 25.78
N SER A 289 27.50 15.63 26.83
CA SER A 289 28.43 15.62 27.97
C SER A 289 28.42 14.28 28.69
N MET A 290 29.58 13.85 29.19
CA MET A 290 29.87 12.56 29.87
C MET A 290 29.87 11.34 28.90
N ASN A 291 30.83 10.40 28.92
CA ASN A 291 31.98 10.16 29.81
C ASN A 291 33.24 9.72 28.97
N PRO A 292 34.39 9.25 29.51
CA PRO A 292 35.69 9.86 29.16
C PRO A 292 36.65 8.96 28.34
N ALA A 293 37.86 9.48 28.12
CA ALA A 293 38.85 8.97 27.17
C ALA A 293 39.56 7.65 27.56
N ALA A 294 39.97 6.91 26.52
CA ALA A 294 41.10 5.98 26.55
C ALA A 294 41.96 6.18 25.28
N ALA A 295 43.28 6.20 25.44
CA ALA A 295 44.26 6.43 24.37
C ALA A 295 44.74 5.09 23.72
N PRO A 296 45.42 5.12 22.56
CA PRO A 296 45.30 4.04 21.57
C PRO A 296 46.34 2.92 21.67
N ALA A 297 45.96 1.74 21.18
CA ALA A 297 46.89 0.67 20.81
C ALA A 297 47.00 0.56 19.28
N ARG A 298 48.21 0.73 18.73
CA ARG A 298 48.52 0.41 17.32
C ARG A 298 48.59 -1.11 17.16
N ALA A 299 47.86 -1.65 16.20
CA ALA A 299 48.09 -2.98 15.62
C ALA A 299 48.24 -2.86 14.09
N ALA A 300 48.98 -3.78 13.48
CA ALA A 300 49.51 -3.63 12.12
C ALA A 300 48.45 -3.76 11.01
N ALA A 301 48.71 -3.10 9.87
CA ALA A 301 47.86 -3.13 8.70
C ALA A 301 47.98 -4.44 7.90
N ALA A 302 46.84 -5.00 7.51
CA ALA A 302 46.71 -6.01 6.46
C ALA A 302 46.71 -5.34 5.06
N PRO A 303 47.00 -6.07 3.97
CA PRO A 303 46.99 -5.49 2.62
C PRO A 303 45.59 -5.02 2.21
N PRO A 304 45.49 -3.99 1.34
CA PRO A 304 44.21 -3.38 0.98
C PRO A 304 43.33 -4.36 0.18
N PRO A 305 42.03 -4.48 0.51
CA PRO A 305 41.05 -5.06 -0.40
C PRO A 305 40.93 -4.23 -1.68
N LEU A 306 40.41 -4.84 -2.74
CA LEU A 306 39.89 -4.13 -3.92
C LEU A 306 38.92 -3.02 -3.47
N PRO A 307 38.82 -1.88 -4.19
CA PRO A 307 38.01 -0.75 -3.76
C PRO A 307 36.53 -1.17 -3.64
N ALA A 308 36.10 -1.42 -2.41
CA ALA A 308 34.70 -1.57 -2.09
C ALA A 308 34.01 -0.25 -2.41
N MET A 309 32.87 -0.32 -3.10
CA MET A 309 32.01 0.84 -3.37
C MET A 309 31.78 1.61 -2.08
N SER A 310 31.79 2.93 -2.13
CA SER A 310 31.56 3.74 -0.94
C SER A 310 30.17 3.41 -0.35
N PRO A 311 29.96 3.63 0.96
CA PRO A 311 28.64 3.42 1.57
C PRO A 311 27.53 4.23 0.90
N GLU A 312 27.88 5.37 0.30
CA GLU A 312 26.96 6.24 -0.43
C GLU A 312 26.63 5.70 -1.83
N GLU A 313 27.62 5.24 -2.60
CA GLU A 313 27.37 4.55 -3.88
C GLU A 313 26.56 3.27 -3.67
N THR A 314 26.90 2.46 -2.67
CA THR A 314 26.17 1.23 -2.32
C THR A 314 24.69 1.52 -2.06
N LYS A 315 24.40 2.60 -1.32
CA LYS A 315 23.03 3.07 -1.09
C LYS A 315 22.35 3.54 -2.37
N GLN A 316 23.04 4.28 -3.25
CA GLN A 316 22.49 4.68 -4.55
C GLN A 316 22.13 3.48 -5.43
N HIS A 317 22.93 2.41 -5.43
CA HIS A 317 22.63 1.16 -6.13
C HIS A 317 21.41 0.44 -5.52
N GLU A 318 21.27 0.39 -4.19
CA GLU A 318 20.07 -0.17 -3.54
C GLU A 318 18.80 0.63 -3.84
N ASP A 319 18.86 1.96 -3.71
CA ASP A 319 17.71 2.83 -3.95
C ASP A 319 17.29 2.80 -5.44
N ALA A 320 18.25 2.75 -6.37
CA ALA A 320 17.97 2.53 -7.79
C ALA A 320 17.28 1.18 -8.04
N LYS A 321 17.76 0.08 -7.45
CA LYS A 321 17.16 -1.25 -7.60
C LYS A 321 15.75 -1.33 -7.02
N ARG A 322 15.51 -0.69 -5.87
CA ARG A 322 14.15 -0.55 -5.27
C ARG A 322 13.23 0.25 -6.19
N PHE A 323 13.72 1.33 -6.80
CA PHE A 323 12.93 2.16 -7.70
C PHE A 323 12.61 1.46 -9.03
N ALA A 324 13.57 0.74 -9.62
CA ALA A 324 13.33 -0.13 -10.78
C ALA A 324 12.21 -1.14 -10.50
N ARG A 325 12.28 -1.84 -9.35
CA ARG A 325 11.25 -2.79 -8.93
C ARG A 325 9.88 -2.13 -8.78
N LEU A 326 9.82 -0.94 -8.17
CA LEU A 326 8.57 -0.20 -7.98
C LEU A 326 7.89 0.09 -9.32
N VAL A 327 8.59 0.79 -10.21
CA VAL A 327 8.06 1.21 -11.52
C VAL A 327 7.63 0.02 -12.36
N VAL A 328 8.43 -1.05 -12.40
CA VAL A 328 8.06 -2.25 -13.16
C VAL A 328 6.89 -3.02 -12.52
N SER A 329 6.76 -3.00 -11.19
CA SER A 329 5.59 -3.56 -10.50
C SER A 329 4.31 -2.79 -10.82
N GLU A 330 4.37 -1.46 -10.93
CA GLU A 330 3.24 -0.62 -11.35
C GLU A 330 2.83 -0.93 -12.80
N ILE A 331 3.80 -1.04 -13.74
CA ILE A 331 3.52 -1.45 -15.12
C ILE A 331 2.76 -2.78 -15.15
N LYS A 332 3.19 -3.76 -14.34
CA LYS A 332 2.51 -5.06 -14.21
C LYS A 332 1.09 -4.89 -13.66
N LEU A 333 0.92 -4.13 -12.58
CA LEU A 333 -0.34 -3.94 -11.88
C LEU A 333 -1.44 -3.36 -12.79
N TYR A 334 -1.09 -2.37 -13.62
CA TYR A 334 -2.04 -1.75 -14.54
C TYR A 334 -2.27 -2.52 -15.84
N ASN A 335 -1.38 -3.46 -16.20
CA ASN A 335 -1.43 -4.18 -17.48
C ASN A 335 -1.38 -5.71 -17.34
N GLU A 336 -1.84 -6.28 -16.23
CA GLU A 336 -1.65 -7.71 -15.92
C GLU A 336 -2.17 -8.66 -17.02
N ALA A 337 -3.34 -8.39 -17.60
CA ALA A 337 -3.86 -9.13 -18.75
C ALA A 337 -2.89 -9.10 -19.94
N LYS A 338 -2.32 -7.92 -20.25
CA LYS A 338 -1.38 -7.77 -21.35
C LYS A 338 -0.04 -8.45 -21.10
N VAL A 339 0.45 -8.42 -19.85
CA VAL A 339 1.67 -9.15 -19.43
C VAL A 339 1.45 -10.65 -19.59
N ASN A 340 0.31 -11.18 -19.17
CA ASN A 340 0.01 -12.61 -19.27
C ASN A 340 -0.14 -13.09 -20.72
N GLU A 341 -0.74 -12.28 -21.59
CA GLU A 341 -0.77 -12.56 -23.04
C GLU A 341 0.63 -12.47 -23.65
N GLY A 342 1.40 -11.43 -23.31
CA GLY A 342 2.74 -11.24 -23.87
C GLY A 342 3.75 -12.30 -23.44
N ARG A 343 3.60 -12.91 -22.25
CA ARG A 343 4.37 -14.09 -21.84
C ARG A 343 4.12 -15.30 -22.73
N ARG A 344 2.90 -15.48 -23.23
CA ARG A 344 2.51 -16.62 -24.09
C ARG A 344 3.03 -16.42 -25.51
N ASN A 345 2.91 -15.20 -26.03
CA ASN A 345 3.29 -14.85 -27.39
C ASN A 345 4.77 -14.46 -27.55
N LYS A 346 5.45 -14.17 -26.43
CA LYS A 346 6.83 -13.62 -26.36
C LYS A 346 6.95 -12.25 -27.03
N ASP A 347 6.02 -11.34 -26.74
CA ASP A 347 5.88 -10.02 -27.36
C ASP A 347 5.76 -8.83 -26.36
N ILE A 348 6.13 -9.03 -25.08
CA ILE A 348 5.88 -8.05 -24.00
C ILE A 348 6.41 -6.64 -24.33
N TYR A 349 7.59 -6.50 -24.93
CA TYR A 349 8.15 -5.20 -25.30
C TYR A 349 7.30 -4.45 -26.32
N GLU A 350 6.81 -5.13 -27.35
CA GLU A 350 5.94 -4.52 -28.37
C GLU A 350 4.60 -4.14 -27.74
N ARG A 351 4.04 -5.02 -26.92
CA ARG A 351 2.69 -4.91 -26.35
C ARG A 351 2.56 -3.90 -25.22
N LEU A 352 3.66 -3.60 -24.53
CA LEU A 352 3.75 -2.63 -23.42
C LEU A 352 4.74 -1.49 -23.71
N LYS A 353 5.08 -1.27 -24.98
CA LYS A 353 6.13 -0.32 -25.41
C LYS A 353 6.01 1.05 -24.75
N GLU A 354 4.81 1.63 -24.74
CA GLU A 354 4.58 2.93 -24.13
C GLU A 354 4.75 2.93 -22.61
N ASP A 355 4.25 1.90 -21.92
CA ASP A 355 4.33 1.79 -20.46
C ASP A 355 5.77 1.56 -20.00
N ILE A 356 6.50 0.71 -20.73
CA ILE A 356 7.92 0.42 -20.46
C ILE A 356 8.78 1.66 -20.72
N GLU A 357 8.52 2.42 -21.79
CA GLU A 357 9.32 3.62 -22.09
C GLU A 357 8.99 4.79 -21.14
N ARG A 358 7.70 4.95 -20.73
CA ARG A 358 7.33 5.86 -19.63
C ARG A 358 8.06 5.49 -18.34
N GLY A 359 8.08 4.20 -17.98
CA GLY A 359 8.80 3.71 -16.81
C GLY A 359 10.32 3.91 -16.89
N ARG A 360 10.90 3.74 -18.09
CA ARG A 360 12.32 3.98 -18.36
C ARG A 360 12.68 5.45 -18.15
N GLN A 361 11.83 6.37 -18.61
CA GLN A 361 12.02 7.81 -18.37
C GLN A 361 11.94 8.15 -16.87
N MET A 362 10.94 7.64 -16.15
CA MET A 362 10.83 7.84 -14.70
C MET A 362 12.08 7.33 -13.96
N TYR A 363 12.62 6.16 -14.36
CA TYR A 363 13.87 5.63 -13.85
C TYR A 363 15.08 6.53 -14.18
N ALA A 364 15.15 7.05 -15.40
CA ALA A 364 16.21 7.96 -15.85
C ALA A 364 16.21 9.30 -15.07
N ASP A 365 15.03 9.84 -14.77
CA ASP A 365 14.86 11.10 -14.05
C ASP A 365 15.21 10.99 -12.56
N ARG A 366 15.03 9.79 -11.97
CA ARG A 366 15.21 9.56 -10.53
C ARG A 366 16.59 9.01 -10.14
N VAL A 367 17.26 8.28 -11.03
CA VAL A 367 18.53 7.61 -10.73
C VAL A 367 19.71 8.39 -11.32
N ALA A 368 20.78 8.53 -10.55
CA ALA A 368 21.98 9.25 -10.96
C ALA A 368 22.73 8.54 -12.10
N ALA A 369 23.36 9.32 -12.99
CA ALA A 369 23.95 8.82 -14.24
C ALA A 369 25.04 7.76 -14.00
N ASN A 370 25.90 7.95 -12.98
CA ASN A 370 26.92 6.98 -12.56
C ASN A 370 26.37 5.57 -12.29
N VAL A 371 25.14 5.46 -11.76
CA VAL A 371 24.48 4.16 -11.52
C VAL A 371 23.83 3.62 -12.79
N ARG A 372 23.26 4.50 -13.63
CA ARG A 372 22.62 4.12 -14.91
C ARG A 372 23.62 3.64 -15.95
N ASP A 373 24.80 4.25 -16.01
CA ASP A 373 25.84 3.92 -16.99
C ASP A 373 26.62 2.65 -16.60
N SER A 374 26.57 2.27 -15.32
CA SER A 374 27.25 1.08 -14.78
C SER A 374 26.33 -0.15 -14.62
N THR A 375 25.00 0.00 -14.58
CA THR A 375 24.06 -1.09 -14.28
C THR A 375 22.72 -0.98 -15.01
N ASN A 376 22.10 -2.13 -15.29
CA ASN A 376 20.84 -2.25 -16.04
C ASN A 376 19.64 -2.67 -15.17
N TYR A 377 19.56 -2.22 -13.91
CA TYR A 377 18.52 -2.68 -12.95
C TYR A 377 17.07 -2.55 -13.45
N PHE A 378 16.77 -1.55 -14.28
CA PHE A 378 15.44 -1.43 -14.90
C PHE A 378 15.13 -2.61 -15.83
N TYR A 379 16.10 -3.04 -16.64
CA TYR A 379 15.98 -4.23 -17.49
C TYR A 379 15.92 -5.53 -16.67
N ASP A 380 16.74 -5.65 -15.63
CA ASP A 380 16.75 -6.82 -14.75
C ASP A 380 15.38 -7.05 -14.09
N GLU A 381 14.74 -5.97 -13.60
CA GLU A 381 13.41 -6.06 -13.01
C GLU A 381 12.31 -6.22 -14.09
N LEU A 382 12.47 -5.74 -15.34
CA LEU A 382 11.58 -6.10 -16.47
C LEU A 382 11.59 -7.61 -16.74
N VAL A 383 12.78 -8.24 -16.83
CA VAL A 383 12.91 -9.70 -16.99
C VAL A 383 12.27 -10.41 -15.80
N ARG A 384 12.61 -10.01 -14.57
CA ARG A 384 12.14 -10.65 -13.34
C ARG A 384 10.63 -10.55 -13.14
N ILE A 385 10.04 -9.38 -13.38
CA ILE A 385 8.65 -9.06 -12.99
C ILE A 385 7.70 -9.21 -14.17
N LEU A 386 7.99 -8.63 -15.33
CA LEU A 386 7.12 -8.74 -16.50
C LEU A 386 7.32 -10.07 -17.20
N ALA A 387 8.56 -10.47 -17.49
CA ALA A 387 8.87 -11.73 -18.17
C ALA A 387 8.82 -12.97 -17.25
N GLY A 388 8.76 -12.77 -15.93
CA GLY A 388 8.69 -13.86 -14.95
C GLY A 388 9.99 -14.66 -14.79
N GLY A 389 11.12 -14.07 -15.21
CA GLY A 389 12.44 -14.71 -15.23
C GLY A 389 12.88 -15.23 -16.62
N ASP A 390 11.95 -15.43 -17.56
CA ASP A 390 12.30 -15.82 -18.94
C ASP A 390 12.55 -14.58 -19.79
N GLN A 391 13.82 -14.25 -20.04
CA GLN A 391 14.21 -13.13 -20.91
C GLN A 391 13.62 -13.25 -22.33
N SER A 392 13.41 -14.47 -22.84
CA SER A 392 12.84 -14.67 -24.18
C SER A 392 11.37 -14.26 -24.26
N ALA A 393 10.64 -14.22 -23.14
CA ALA A 393 9.26 -13.74 -23.10
C ALA A 393 9.14 -12.22 -23.30
N LEU A 394 10.24 -11.45 -23.19
CA LEU A 394 10.23 -10.02 -23.50
C LEU A 394 10.03 -9.73 -25.00
N GLY A 395 10.41 -10.66 -25.88
CA GLY A 395 10.39 -10.46 -27.33
C GLY A 395 11.58 -9.66 -27.87
N PRO A 396 11.61 -9.40 -29.19
CA PRO A 396 12.61 -8.52 -29.79
C PRO A 396 12.47 -7.08 -29.27
N MET A 397 13.61 -6.41 -29.02
CA MET A 397 13.68 -4.99 -28.63
C MET A 397 13.78 -4.07 -29.85
#